data_AF-A0A8S3H1J3-F1
#
_entry.id   AF-A0A8S3H1J3-F1
#
_cell.length_a   1.000
_cell.length_b   1.000
_cell.length_c   1.000
_cell.angle_alpha   90.00
_cell.angle_beta   90.00
_cell.angle_gamma   90.00
#
_symmetry.space_group_name_H-M   'P 1'
#
loop_
_entity.id
_entity.type
_entity.pdbx_description
1 polymer ?
#
loop_
_entity_poly.entity_id
_entity_poly.type
_entity_poly.pdbx_seq_one_letter_code
_entity_poly.pdbx_strand_id
1 'polypeptide(L)'
;RLDRLNSTMPTAYDYSLDELQQKLKECDVVYHAATKNFEEAKEKMELEHQRLEDVKRNLENIEKKFDLKTNESAILTEKINNEIAERQQIQQQIPKFTKKCSQLDEDIAKYQEQLNELNKNKPKKLKTSKTTDRSVRDIQQELDVINHFLISNEDTIEKRQQIIDEFRAKRLAAQEFKKVYERCFRQVQSLEKFVNKRKERFGQITDEHQYLLRHKFKDLMEKYRFDDCDIKINHKKEELEISIKKNKRSASSFSGGERSISTFCFLIALWGSIYQPFRLLDEIDIYM
;
A
#
# COMPACT_ATOMS: atom_id res chain seq x y z
N ARG A 1 -30.00 -30.61 -32.04
CA ARG A 1 -29.40 -29.62 -32.98
C ARG A 1 -28.34 -30.23 -33.90
N LEU A 2 -28.25 -31.57 -34.00
CA LEU A 2 -27.43 -32.31 -34.97
C LEU A 2 -28.18 -32.59 -36.28
N ASP A 3 -29.50 -32.44 -36.30
CA ASP A 3 -30.34 -32.83 -37.45
C ASP A 3 -30.43 -31.79 -38.58
N ARG A 4 -29.80 -30.62 -38.45
CA ARG A 4 -29.83 -29.56 -39.49
C ARG A 4 -28.59 -29.48 -40.36
N LEU A 5 -27.58 -30.34 -40.13
CA LEU A 5 -26.38 -30.43 -40.98
C LEU A 5 -26.57 -31.37 -42.17
N ASN A 6 -27.64 -32.17 -42.19
CA ASN A 6 -27.86 -33.18 -43.24
C ASN A 6 -28.81 -32.73 -44.37
N SER A 7 -29.45 -31.55 -44.29
CA SER A 7 -30.47 -31.14 -45.28
C SER A 7 -29.94 -30.30 -46.45
N THR A 8 -28.64 -29.97 -46.48
CA THR A 8 -28.03 -29.08 -47.50
C THR A 8 -26.65 -29.54 -47.94
N MET A 9 -26.38 -30.85 -47.91
CA MET A 9 -25.23 -31.40 -48.63
C MET A 9 -25.67 -31.74 -50.06
N PRO A 10 -25.09 -31.12 -51.11
CA PRO A 10 -25.42 -31.44 -52.48
C PRO A 10 -25.23 -32.95 -52.73
N THR A 11 -26.16 -33.58 -53.42
CA THR A 11 -26.09 -34.99 -53.74
C THR A 11 -24.89 -35.27 -54.65
N ALA A 12 -24.25 -36.44 -54.53
CA ALA A 12 -23.05 -36.83 -55.28
C ALA A 12 -23.20 -36.80 -56.83
N TYR A 13 -24.41 -36.54 -57.33
CA TYR A 13 -24.74 -36.38 -58.74
C TYR A 13 -24.56 -34.96 -59.28
N ASP A 14 -24.30 -33.96 -58.42
CA ASP A 14 -24.21 -32.55 -58.80
C ASP A 14 -22.78 -32.06 -59.10
N TYR A 15 -21.77 -32.92 -58.94
CA TYR A 15 -20.35 -32.59 -59.13
C TYR A 15 -19.64 -33.65 -59.99
N SER A 16 -18.71 -33.22 -60.85
CA SER A 16 -17.79 -34.14 -61.53
C SER A 16 -16.87 -34.83 -60.52
N LEU A 17 -16.42 -36.05 -60.81
CA LEU A 17 -15.46 -36.80 -59.98
C LEU A 17 -14.22 -35.95 -59.65
N ASP A 18 -13.76 -35.15 -60.60
CA ASP A 18 -12.61 -34.24 -60.45
C ASP A 18 -12.89 -33.09 -59.47
N GLU A 19 -14.12 -32.57 -59.43
CA GLU A 19 -14.52 -31.49 -58.51
C GLU A 19 -14.61 -31.99 -57.07
N LEU A 20 -15.09 -33.22 -56.86
CA LEU A 20 -15.09 -33.86 -55.54
C LEU A 20 -13.68 -34.17 -55.06
N GLN A 21 -12.78 -34.62 -55.94
CA GLN A 21 -11.38 -34.83 -55.59
C GLN A 21 -10.65 -33.53 -55.24
N GLN A 22 -10.96 -32.44 -55.95
CA GLN A 22 -10.39 -31.13 -55.64
C GLN A 22 -10.89 -30.60 -54.30
N LYS A 23 -12.20 -30.66 -54.03
CA LYS A 23 -12.77 -30.26 -52.74
C LYS A 23 -12.27 -31.10 -51.57
N LEU A 24 -12.04 -32.40 -51.79
CA LEU A 24 -11.46 -33.27 -50.76
C LEU A 24 -10.03 -32.83 -50.42
N LYS A 25 -9.19 -32.55 -51.43
CA LYS A 25 -7.83 -32.03 -51.21
C LYS A 25 -7.84 -30.67 -50.50
N GLU A 26 -8.76 -29.78 -50.87
CA GLU A 26 -8.93 -28.48 -50.20
C GLU A 26 -9.34 -28.66 -48.72
N CYS A 27 -10.30 -29.56 -48.44
CA CYS A 27 -10.70 -29.93 -47.09
C CYS A 27 -9.55 -30.53 -46.27
N ASP A 28 -8.74 -31.43 -46.85
CA ASP A 28 -7.59 -32.03 -46.16
C ASP A 28 -6.53 -30.98 -45.80
N VAL A 29 -6.25 -30.03 -46.70
CA VAL A 29 -5.33 -28.93 -46.42
C VAL A 29 -5.84 -28.04 -45.30
N VAL A 30 -7.14 -27.70 -45.31
CA VAL A 30 -7.77 -26.89 -44.26
C VAL A 30 -7.78 -27.65 -42.93
N TYR A 31 -8.06 -28.96 -42.94
CA TYR A 31 -8.04 -29.82 -41.75
C TYR A 31 -6.65 -29.84 -41.13
N HIS A 32 -5.59 -30.11 -41.91
CA HIS A 32 -4.23 -30.14 -41.42
C HIS A 32 -3.74 -28.77 -40.90
N ALA A 33 -4.13 -27.68 -41.56
CA ALA A 33 -3.83 -26.33 -41.08
C ALA A 33 -4.54 -26.04 -39.74
N ALA A 34 -5.81 -26.44 -39.61
CA ALA A 34 -6.59 -26.27 -38.38
C ALA A 34 -6.03 -27.10 -37.22
N THR A 35 -5.63 -28.36 -37.47
CA THR A 35 -5.01 -29.21 -36.42
C THR A 35 -3.69 -28.64 -35.94
N LYS A 36 -2.85 -28.14 -36.85
CA LYS A 36 -1.58 -27.51 -36.47
C LYS A 36 -1.80 -26.24 -35.64
N ASN A 37 -2.73 -25.38 -36.05
CA ASN A 37 -3.06 -24.17 -35.29
C ASN A 37 -3.63 -24.50 -33.90
N PHE A 38 -4.41 -25.58 -33.78
CA PHE A 38 -4.94 -26.05 -32.50
C PHE A 38 -3.82 -26.54 -31.57
N GLU A 39 -2.86 -27.32 -32.08
CA GLU A 39 -1.71 -27.79 -31.31
C GLU A 39 -0.85 -26.60 -30.81
N GLU A 40 -0.54 -25.64 -31.68
CA GLU A 40 0.20 -24.43 -31.31
C GLU A 40 -0.54 -23.58 -30.25
N ALA A 41 -1.87 -23.48 -30.35
CA ALA A 41 -2.68 -22.78 -29.36
C ALA A 41 -2.71 -23.51 -28.02
N LYS A 42 -2.74 -24.85 -28.04
CA LYS A 42 -2.70 -25.69 -26.84
C LYS A 42 -1.37 -25.55 -26.10
N GLU A 43 -0.24 -25.59 -26.81
CA GLU A 43 1.09 -25.40 -26.20
C GLU A 43 1.21 -24.01 -25.56
N LYS A 44 0.74 -22.95 -26.24
CA LYS A 44 0.72 -21.59 -25.68
C LYS A 44 -0.14 -21.51 -24.42
N MET A 45 -1.29 -22.16 -24.41
CA MET A 45 -2.17 -22.21 -23.24
C MET A 45 -1.50 -22.91 -22.05
N GLU A 46 -0.83 -24.04 -22.28
CA GLU A 46 -0.10 -24.76 -21.23
C GLU A 46 1.05 -23.91 -20.66
N LEU A 47 1.79 -23.19 -21.51
CA LEU A 47 2.85 -22.28 -21.07
C LEU A 47 2.30 -21.13 -20.21
N GLU A 48 1.21 -20.49 -20.63
CA GLU A 48 0.57 -19.42 -19.85
C GLU A 48 -0.02 -19.94 -18.53
N HIS A 49 -0.51 -21.18 -18.51
CA HIS A 49 -0.98 -21.82 -17.28
C HIS A 49 0.15 -22.01 -16.27
N GLN A 50 1.31 -22.49 -16.72
CA GLN A 50 2.51 -22.60 -15.86
C GLN A 50 2.96 -21.23 -15.32
N ARG A 51 2.98 -20.19 -16.17
CA ARG A 51 3.29 -18.82 -15.74
C ARG A 51 2.32 -18.32 -14.68
N LEU A 52 1.03 -18.62 -14.83
CA LEU A 52 0.01 -18.25 -13.86
C LEU A 52 0.20 -18.95 -12.51
N GLU A 53 0.59 -20.22 -12.51
CA GLU A 53 0.96 -20.93 -11.27
C GLU A 53 2.17 -20.30 -10.57
N ASP A 54 3.21 -19.95 -11.33
CA ASP A 54 4.41 -19.31 -10.76
C ASP A 54 4.08 -17.95 -10.15
N VAL A 55 3.24 -17.15 -10.81
CA VAL A 55 2.76 -15.86 -10.28
C VAL A 55 1.95 -16.06 -8.99
N LYS A 56 1.07 -17.08 -8.93
CA LYS A 56 0.31 -17.39 -7.71
C LYS A 56 1.23 -17.76 -6.54
N ARG A 57 2.22 -18.63 -6.76
CA ARG A 57 3.21 -18.98 -5.72
C ARG A 57 4.00 -17.76 -5.24
N ASN A 58 4.36 -16.87 -6.16
CA ASN A 58 5.04 -15.63 -5.80
C ASN A 58 4.15 -14.68 -4.98
N LEU A 59 2.86 -14.58 -5.31
CA LEU A 59 1.89 -13.79 -4.53
C LEU A 59 1.73 -14.33 -3.11
N GLU A 60 1.54 -15.63 -2.93
CA GLU A 60 1.44 -16.25 -1.59
C GLU A 60 2.70 -16.00 -0.74
N ASN A 61 3.88 -16.02 -1.36
CA ASN A 61 5.14 -15.72 -0.67
C ASN A 61 5.25 -14.24 -0.27
N ILE A 62 4.74 -13.33 -1.10
CA ILE A 62 4.70 -11.89 -0.80
C ILE A 62 3.71 -11.62 0.33
N GLU A 63 2.53 -12.24 0.32
CA GLU A 63 1.53 -12.12 1.38
C GLU A 63 2.10 -12.56 2.74
N LYS A 64 2.75 -13.74 2.81
CA LYS A 64 3.42 -14.19 4.05
C LYS A 64 4.48 -13.20 4.55
N LYS A 65 5.27 -12.63 3.64
CA LYS A 65 6.28 -11.61 4.01
C LYS A 65 5.62 -10.32 4.51
N PHE A 66 4.50 -9.93 3.91
CA PHE A 66 3.73 -8.76 4.32
C PHE A 66 3.17 -8.96 5.74
N ASP A 67 2.58 -10.11 6.04
CA ASP A 67 2.05 -10.43 7.37
C ASP A 67 3.14 -10.36 8.46
N LEU A 68 4.32 -10.92 8.18
CA LEU A 68 5.47 -10.85 9.09
C LEU A 68 5.88 -9.39 9.38
N LYS A 69 5.94 -8.55 8.33
CA LYS A 69 6.29 -7.13 8.48
C LYS A 69 5.21 -6.34 9.21
N THR A 70 3.94 -6.70 9.02
CA THR A 70 2.82 -6.08 9.75
C THR A 70 2.90 -6.39 11.24
N ASN A 71 3.20 -7.64 11.60
CA ASN A 71 3.40 -8.05 12.99
C ASN A 71 4.61 -7.36 13.63
N GLU A 72 5.76 -7.29 12.93
CA GLU A 72 6.92 -6.53 13.40
C GLU A 72 6.58 -5.05 13.65
N SER A 73 5.83 -4.43 12.74
CA SER A 73 5.39 -3.04 12.87
C SER A 73 4.49 -2.83 14.10
N ALA A 74 3.59 -3.77 14.39
CA ALA A 74 2.74 -3.70 15.58
C ALA A 74 3.57 -3.73 16.87
N ILE A 75 4.54 -4.65 16.97
CA ILE A 75 5.44 -4.76 18.13
C ILE A 75 6.28 -3.49 18.31
N LEU A 76 6.80 -2.92 17.22
CA LEU A 76 7.55 -1.66 17.28
C LEU A 76 6.67 -0.49 17.73
N THR A 77 5.41 -0.44 17.27
CA THR A 77 4.46 0.61 17.67
C THR A 77 4.16 0.54 19.15
N GLU A 78 3.98 -0.67 19.70
CA GLU A 78 3.78 -0.88 21.14
C GLU A 78 5.00 -0.43 21.96
N LYS A 79 6.21 -0.79 21.53
CA LYS A 79 7.46 -0.33 22.17
C LYS A 79 7.59 1.19 22.19
N ILE A 80 7.30 1.85 21.06
CA ILE A 80 7.33 3.31 20.96
C ILE A 80 6.33 3.93 21.94
N ASN A 81 5.11 3.39 22.04
CA ASN A 81 4.10 3.91 22.96
C ASN A 81 4.54 3.78 24.43
N ASN A 82 5.18 2.66 24.78
CA ASN A 82 5.73 2.47 26.13
C ASN A 82 6.85 3.48 26.44
N GLU A 83 7.80 3.68 25.51
CA GLU A 83 8.86 4.69 25.69
C GLU A 83 8.30 6.12 25.77
N ILE A 84 7.25 6.45 25.00
CA ILE A 84 6.56 7.74 25.09
C ILE A 84 5.95 7.92 26.48
N ALA A 85 5.30 6.88 27.02
CA ALA A 85 4.70 6.93 28.35
C ALA A 85 5.75 7.14 29.45
N GLU A 86 6.87 6.41 29.41
CA GLU A 86 7.99 6.57 30.34
C GLU A 86 8.59 7.98 30.25
N ARG A 87 8.82 8.48 29.03
CA ARG A 87 9.34 9.84 28.82
C ARG A 87 8.41 10.89 29.41
N GLN A 88 7.09 10.74 29.24
CA GLN A 88 6.11 11.64 29.83
C GLN A 88 6.15 11.62 31.36
N GLN A 89 6.29 10.45 31.98
CA GLN A 89 6.42 10.34 33.44
C GLN A 89 7.67 11.06 33.95
N ILE A 90 8.82 10.85 33.30
CA ILE A 90 10.08 11.53 33.66
C ILE A 90 9.91 13.04 33.50
N GLN A 91 9.31 13.49 32.40
CA GLN A 91 9.09 14.91 32.11
C GLN A 91 8.20 15.60 33.16
N GLN A 92 7.22 14.89 33.73
CA GLN A 92 6.41 15.40 34.84
C GLN A 92 7.19 15.53 36.16
N GLN A 93 8.27 14.76 36.35
CA GLN A 93 9.09 14.80 37.55
C GLN A 93 10.15 15.92 37.52
N ILE A 94 10.67 16.27 36.34
CA ILE A 94 11.65 17.36 36.15
C ILE A 94 11.30 18.63 36.94
N PRO A 95 10.11 19.25 36.81
CA PRO A 95 9.80 20.51 37.49
C PRO A 95 9.82 20.38 39.02
N LYS A 96 9.51 19.20 39.59
CA LYS A 96 9.59 18.97 41.04
C LYS A 96 11.04 19.01 41.51
N PHE A 97 11.94 18.35 40.78
CA PHE A 97 13.37 18.38 41.09
C PHE A 97 13.99 19.75 40.84
N THR A 98 13.61 20.45 39.76
CA THR A 98 14.10 21.80 39.47
C THR A 98 13.75 22.78 40.59
N LYS A 99 12.50 22.75 41.10
CA LYS A 99 12.10 23.59 42.25
C LYS A 99 12.88 23.26 43.53
N LYS A 100 13.21 21.98 43.75
CA LYS A 100 13.98 21.56 44.91
C LYS A 100 15.43 22.01 44.83
N CYS A 101 16.03 21.95 43.64
CA CYS A 101 17.38 22.50 43.40
C CYS A 101 17.42 24.01 43.65
N SER A 102 16.47 24.79 43.13
CA SER A 102 16.45 26.23 43.34
C SER A 102 16.30 26.62 44.82
N GLN A 103 15.49 25.87 45.58
CA GLN A 103 15.37 26.07 47.04
C GLN A 103 16.68 25.80 47.77
N LEU A 104 17.37 24.71 47.42
CA LEU A 104 18.67 24.39 48.02
C LEU A 104 19.74 25.43 47.66
N ASP A 105 19.73 25.97 46.44
CA ASP A 105 20.64 27.04 46.03
C ASP A 105 20.39 28.33 46.83
N GLU A 106 19.13 28.69 47.07
CA GLU A 106 18.76 29.82 47.93
C GLU A 106 19.22 29.61 49.38
N ASP A 107 19.07 28.40 49.92
CA ASP A 107 19.50 28.09 51.27
C ASP A 107 21.02 28.08 51.40
N ILE A 108 21.75 27.54 50.41
CA ILE A 108 23.22 27.61 50.35
C ILE A 108 23.68 29.07 50.34
N ALA A 109 23.05 29.94 49.53
CA ALA A 109 23.40 31.36 49.49
C ALA A 109 23.20 32.03 50.87
N LYS A 110 22.07 31.77 51.55
CA LYS A 110 21.81 32.27 52.91
C LYS A 110 22.86 31.78 53.91
N TYR A 111 23.19 30.49 53.91
CA TYR A 111 24.18 29.93 54.84
C TYR A 111 25.60 30.45 54.55
N GLN A 112 25.95 30.68 53.30
CA GLN A 112 27.23 31.32 52.92
C GLN A 112 27.30 32.76 53.42
N GLU A 113 26.21 33.52 53.32
CA GLU A 113 26.14 34.89 53.83
C GLU A 113 26.31 34.92 55.36
N GLN A 114 25.60 34.05 56.08
CA GLN A 114 25.75 33.88 57.54
C GLN A 114 27.18 33.47 57.94
N LEU A 115 27.83 32.60 57.17
CA LEU A 115 29.23 32.20 57.39
C LEU A 115 30.21 33.37 57.19
N ASN A 116 29.95 34.21 56.18
CA ASN A 116 30.75 35.39 55.90
C ASN A 116 30.60 36.47 56.99
N GLU A 117 29.39 36.65 57.53
CA GLU A 117 29.14 37.54 58.67
C GLU A 117 29.82 37.04 59.95
N LEU A 118 29.74 35.73 60.24
CA LEU A 118 30.43 35.12 61.38
C LEU A 118 31.96 35.17 61.24
N ASN A 119 32.50 35.06 60.03
CA ASN A 119 33.93 35.21 59.78
C ASN A 119 34.43 36.65 59.87
N LYS A 120 33.58 37.67 59.61
CA LYS A 120 33.92 39.09 59.87
C LYS A 120 34.06 39.40 61.37
N ASN A 121 33.42 38.62 62.24
CA ASN A 121 33.42 38.80 63.70
C ASN A 121 34.36 37.87 64.48
N LYS A 122 35.32 37.21 63.83
CA LYS A 122 36.32 36.40 64.55
C LYS A 122 37.45 37.27 65.13
N PRO A 123 37.71 37.23 66.45
CA PRO A 123 39.02 37.62 66.95
C PRO A 123 40.08 36.69 66.37
N LYS A 124 41.13 37.27 65.78
CA LYS A 124 42.36 36.55 65.42
C LYS A 124 42.96 35.96 66.70
N LYS A 125 42.82 34.64 66.86
CA LYS A 125 43.87 33.71 67.31
C LYS A 125 43.26 32.31 67.48
N LEU A 126 43.82 31.33 66.77
CA LEU A 126 44.25 30.08 67.41
C LEU A 126 45.51 29.64 66.66
N LYS A 127 46.66 29.69 67.34
CA LYS A 127 47.83 28.92 66.93
C LYS A 127 47.47 27.46 67.15
N THR A 128 47.47 26.66 66.10
CA THR A 128 47.70 25.22 66.23
C THR A 128 48.91 24.89 65.38
N SER A 129 50.07 25.01 66.02
CA SER A 129 51.20 24.18 65.64
C SER A 129 50.76 22.74 65.89
N LYS A 130 50.40 22.01 64.83
CA LYS A 130 50.47 20.56 64.85
C LYS A 130 51.83 20.19 64.27
N THR A 131 52.79 20.01 65.17
CA THR A 131 53.90 19.09 64.95
C THR A 131 53.27 17.73 64.66
N THR A 132 53.44 17.25 63.43
CA THR A 132 53.10 15.87 63.09
C THR A 132 54.23 14.97 63.55
N ASP A 133 54.17 14.54 64.81
CA ASP A 133 54.59 13.16 65.12
C ASP A 133 53.38 12.27 64.80
N ARG A 134 53.03 12.16 63.51
CA ARG A 134 52.02 11.20 63.10
C ARG A 134 52.69 9.83 63.14
N SER A 135 52.14 8.93 63.93
CA SER A 135 52.54 7.53 63.91
C SER A 135 52.31 6.98 62.50
N VAL A 136 53.22 6.13 62.00
CA VAL A 136 53.05 5.42 60.72
C VAL A 136 51.68 4.75 60.63
N ARG A 137 51.13 4.33 61.78
CA ARG A 137 49.81 3.73 61.92
C ARG A 137 48.65 4.68 61.55
N ASP A 138 48.74 5.95 61.89
CA ASP A 138 47.69 6.94 61.60
C ASP A 138 47.67 7.28 60.10
N ILE A 139 48.84 7.35 59.48
CA ILE A 139 48.99 7.53 58.02
C ILE A 139 48.47 6.30 57.28
N GLN A 140 48.74 5.09 57.80
CA GLN A 140 48.25 3.85 57.21
C GLN A 140 46.72 3.77 57.26
N GLN A 141 46.10 4.16 58.39
CA GLN A 141 44.64 4.20 58.52
C GLN A 141 44.01 5.26 57.61
N GLU A 142 44.62 6.44 57.44
CA GLU A 142 44.16 7.42 56.45
C GLU A 142 44.27 6.87 55.02
N LEU A 143 45.36 6.18 54.69
CA LEU A 143 45.55 5.53 53.38
C LEU A 143 44.50 4.46 53.13
N ASP A 144 44.18 3.63 54.12
CA ASP A 144 43.15 2.59 53.99
C ASP A 144 41.76 3.20 53.78
N VAL A 145 41.42 4.28 54.50
CA VAL A 145 40.16 5.02 54.31
C VAL A 145 40.09 5.65 52.92
N ILE A 146 41.17 6.27 52.46
CA ILE A 146 41.23 6.89 51.12
C ILE A 146 41.16 5.82 50.02
N ASN A 147 41.85 4.70 50.17
CA ASN A 147 41.80 3.60 49.20
C ASN A 147 40.40 2.98 49.14
N HIS A 148 39.72 2.79 50.28
CA HIS A 148 38.35 2.29 50.29
C HIS A 148 37.38 3.30 49.62
N PHE A 149 37.61 4.59 49.83
CA PHE A 149 36.87 5.66 49.15
C PHE A 149 37.14 5.70 47.63
N LEU A 150 38.37 5.45 47.19
CA LEU A 150 38.70 5.38 45.76
C LEU A 150 38.04 4.17 45.08
N ILE A 151 38.13 2.98 45.68
CA ILE A 151 37.54 1.75 45.14
C ILE A 151 36.01 1.88 45.01
N SER A 152 35.35 2.40 46.06
CA SER A 152 33.91 2.66 46.01
C SER A 152 33.50 3.71 44.97
N ASN A 153 34.35 4.71 44.70
CA ASN A 153 34.08 5.69 43.65
C ASN A 153 34.36 5.13 42.24
N GLU A 154 35.33 4.24 42.05
CA GLU A 154 35.60 3.59 40.76
C GLU A 154 34.37 2.82 40.25
N ASP A 155 33.74 2.01 41.09
CA ASP A 155 32.47 1.32 40.76
C ASP A 155 31.36 2.30 40.34
N THR A 156 31.35 3.48 40.95
CA THR A 156 30.36 4.52 40.68
C THR A 156 30.66 5.24 39.36
N ILE A 157 31.93 5.44 39.04
CA ILE A 157 32.41 6.04 37.79
C ILE A 157 32.14 5.09 36.62
N GLU A 158 32.41 3.80 36.78
CA GLU A 158 32.21 2.79 35.73
C GLU A 158 30.72 2.65 35.37
N LYS A 159 29.84 2.58 36.38
CA LYS A 159 28.37 2.60 36.17
C LYS A 159 27.91 3.88 35.48
N ARG A 160 28.48 5.04 35.81
CA ARG A 160 28.18 6.31 35.13
C ARG A 160 28.59 6.28 33.66
N GLN A 161 29.75 5.71 33.37
CA GLN A 161 30.27 5.61 32.01
C GLN A 161 29.37 4.71 31.14
N GLN A 162 28.94 3.57 31.68
CA GLN A 162 27.98 2.68 31.02
C GLN A 162 26.65 3.39 30.68
N ILE A 163 26.11 4.20 31.60
CA ILE A 163 24.89 4.99 31.36
C ILE A 163 25.11 6.02 30.25
N ILE A 164 26.27 6.68 30.21
CA ILE A 164 26.60 7.66 29.17
C ILE A 164 26.70 6.98 27.79
N ASP A 165 27.34 5.82 27.72
CA ASP A 165 27.50 5.09 26.47
C ASP A 165 26.17 4.49 25.98
N GLU A 166 25.34 3.98 26.88
CA GLU A 166 23.98 3.54 26.56
C GLU A 166 23.11 4.69 26.05
N PHE A 167 23.19 5.87 26.70
CA PHE A 167 22.48 7.07 26.25
C PHE A 167 22.94 7.50 24.85
N ARG A 168 24.24 7.46 24.57
CA ARG A 168 24.80 7.77 23.24
C ARG A 168 24.30 6.78 22.19
N ALA A 169 24.31 5.48 22.50
CA ALA A 169 23.82 4.43 21.60
C ALA A 169 22.32 4.61 21.28
N LYS A 170 21.49 4.83 22.30
CA LYS A 170 20.05 5.09 22.14
C LYS A 170 19.78 6.37 21.34
N ARG A 171 20.57 7.42 21.55
CA ARG A 171 20.46 8.68 20.79
C ARG A 171 20.81 8.48 19.31
N LEU A 172 21.85 7.72 18.99
CA LEU A 172 22.21 7.36 17.62
C LEU A 172 21.10 6.55 16.95
N ALA A 173 20.60 5.50 17.62
CA ALA A 173 19.50 4.70 17.13
C ALA A 173 18.25 5.56 16.84
N ALA A 174 17.88 6.46 17.75
CA ALA A 174 16.75 7.37 17.56
C ALA A 174 16.93 8.30 16.34
N GLN A 175 18.16 8.77 16.07
CA GLN A 175 18.45 9.56 14.88
C GLN A 175 18.32 8.74 13.59
N GLU A 176 18.75 7.49 13.59
CA GLU A 176 18.57 6.58 12.46
C GLU A 176 17.10 6.26 12.22
N PHE A 177 16.35 5.93 13.28
CA PHE A 177 14.90 5.72 13.20
C PHE A 177 14.18 6.93 12.63
N LYS A 178 14.56 8.15 13.04
CA LYS A 178 13.99 9.38 12.49
C LYS A 178 14.20 9.50 10.98
N LYS A 179 15.41 9.18 10.48
CA LYS A 179 15.71 9.19 9.03
C LYS A 179 14.86 8.17 8.27
N VAL A 180 14.68 6.98 8.83
CA VAL A 180 13.84 5.93 8.23
C VAL A 180 12.38 6.36 8.22
N TYR A 181 11.87 6.90 9.34
CA TYR A 181 10.52 7.42 9.44
C TYR A 181 10.24 8.51 8.40
N GLU A 182 11.13 9.50 8.26
CA GLU A 182 11.01 10.58 7.27
C GLU A 182 11.04 10.06 5.82
N ARG A 183 11.75 8.95 5.56
CA ARG A 183 11.73 8.29 4.25
C ARG A 183 10.39 7.59 4.00
N CYS A 184 9.92 6.78 4.94
CA CYS A 184 8.62 6.09 4.83
C CYS A 184 7.47 7.10 4.70
N PHE A 185 7.49 8.17 5.49
CA PHE A 185 6.49 9.22 5.44
C PHE A 185 6.40 9.88 4.05
N ARG A 186 7.55 10.19 3.44
CA ARG A 186 7.60 10.70 2.05
C ARG A 186 7.06 9.69 1.03
N GLN A 187 7.34 8.41 1.20
CA GLN A 187 6.80 7.36 0.33
C GLN A 187 5.29 7.25 0.44
N VAL A 188 4.74 7.26 1.66
CA VAL A 188 3.28 7.23 1.89
C VAL A 188 2.61 8.43 1.25
N GLN A 189 3.14 9.64 1.43
CA GLN A 189 2.62 10.85 0.76
C GLN A 189 2.68 10.75 -0.76
N SER A 190 3.74 10.16 -1.31
CA SER A 190 3.85 9.94 -2.76
C SER A 190 2.80 8.95 -3.25
N LEU A 191 2.59 7.85 -2.52
CA LEU A 191 1.59 6.83 -2.86
C LEU A 191 0.18 7.40 -2.83
N GLU A 192 -0.15 8.22 -1.84
CA GLU A 192 -1.43 8.91 -1.75
C GLU A 192 -1.68 9.79 -2.98
N LYS A 193 -0.67 10.57 -3.41
CA LYS A 193 -0.74 11.37 -4.65
C LYS A 193 -0.98 10.49 -5.88
N PHE A 194 -0.30 9.35 -5.99
CA PHE A 194 -0.49 8.41 -7.10
C PHE A 194 -1.89 7.81 -7.13
N VAL A 195 -2.43 7.42 -5.97
CA VAL A 195 -3.79 6.88 -5.85
C VAL A 195 -4.82 7.93 -6.28
N ASN A 196 -4.67 9.17 -5.82
CA ASN A 196 -5.58 10.26 -6.19
C ASN A 196 -5.52 10.55 -7.69
N LYS A 197 -4.31 10.62 -8.27
CA LYS A 197 -4.13 10.79 -9.72
C LYS A 197 -4.75 9.64 -10.52
N ARG A 198 -4.64 8.40 -10.03
CA ARG A 198 -5.27 7.23 -10.67
C ARG A 198 -6.80 7.32 -10.62
N LYS A 199 -7.38 7.72 -9.49
CA LYS A 199 -8.84 7.92 -9.35
C LYS A 199 -9.34 9.00 -10.30
N GLU A 200 -8.63 10.13 -10.40
CA GLU A 200 -8.98 11.20 -11.34
C GLU A 200 -8.90 10.71 -12.79
N ARG A 201 -7.81 10.03 -13.16
CA ARG A 201 -7.65 9.50 -14.52
C ARG A 201 -8.70 8.45 -14.86
N PHE A 202 -9.06 7.60 -13.90
CA PHE A 202 -10.13 6.63 -14.07
C PHE A 202 -11.46 7.35 -14.36
N GLY A 203 -11.78 8.40 -13.62
CA GLY A 203 -12.96 9.24 -13.87
C GLY A 203 -12.98 9.84 -15.29
N GLN A 204 -11.86 10.44 -15.72
CA GLN A 204 -11.72 10.98 -17.09
C GLN A 204 -11.95 9.90 -18.15
N ILE A 205 -11.31 8.73 -18.00
CA ILE A 205 -11.46 7.62 -18.93
C ILE A 205 -12.92 7.14 -18.97
N THR A 206 -13.57 7.00 -17.81
CA THR A 206 -14.99 6.60 -17.79
C THR A 206 -15.89 7.62 -18.47
N ASP A 207 -15.66 8.91 -18.26
CA ASP A 207 -16.45 9.98 -18.89
C ASP A 207 -16.25 9.99 -20.42
N GLU A 208 -15.00 9.84 -20.88
CA GLU A 208 -14.67 9.71 -22.31
C GLU A 208 -15.36 8.49 -22.95
N HIS A 209 -15.32 7.33 -22.29
CA HIS A 209 -15.96 6.11 -22.79
C HIS A 209 -17.49 6.24 -22.81
N GLN A 210 -18.08 6.85 -21.78
CA GLN A 210 -19.51 7.12 -21.74
C GLN A 210 -19.95 8.06 -22.87
N TYR A 211 -19.18 9.13 -23.13
CA TYR A 211 -19.44 10.05 -24.22
C TYR A 211 -19.38 9.34 -25.57
N LEU A 212 -18.30 8.59 -25.82
CA LEU A 212 -18.10 7.87 -27.08
C LEU A 212 -19.19 6.81 -27.31
N LEU A 213 -19.53 6.06 -26.27
CA LEU A 213 -20.58 5.04 -26.32
C LEU A 213 -21.95 5.66 -26.63
N ARG A 214 -22.30 6.75 -25.95
CA ARG A 214 -23.57 7.47 -26.16
C ARG A 214 -23.66 8.02 -27.58
N HIS A 215 -22.59 8.64 -28.07
CA HIS A 215 -22.53 9.18 -29.43
C HIS A 215 -22.68 8.07 -30.48
N LYS A 216 -21.87 7.02 -30.41
CA LYS A 216 -21.93 5.90 -31.36
C LYS A 216 -23.28 5.19 -31.33
N PHE A 217 -23.84 5.00 -30.14
CA PHE A 217 -25.16 4.40 -30.01
C PHE A 217 -26.23 5.24 -30.70
N LYS A 218 -26.22 6.57 -30.47
CA LYS A 218 -27.16 7.48 -31.10
C LYS A 218 -27.04 7.46 -32.63
N ASP A 219 -25.81 7.54 -33.16
CA ASP A 219 -25.54 7.47 -34.60
C ASP A 219 -26.05 6.16 -35.23
N LEU A 220 -25.94 5.04 -34.51
CA LEU A 220 -26.43 3.74 -34.98
C LEU A 220 -27.96 3.67 -34.94
N MET A 221 -28.57 4.16 -33.87
CA MET A 221 -30.03 4.16 -33.70
C MET A 221 -30.73 5.08 -34.71
N GLU A 222 -30.16 6.23 -35.04
CA GLU A 222 -30.67 7.14 -36.08
C GLU A 222 -30.73 6.45 -37.46
N LYS A 223 -29.77 5.58 -37.79
CA LYS A 223 -29.79 4.80 -39.05
C LYS A 223 -30.98 3.85 -39.14
N TYR A 224 -31.47 3.36 -38.01
CA TYR A 224 -32.67 2.53 -37.91
C TYR A 224 -33.96 3.36 -37.68
N ARG A 225 -33.91 4.69 -37.89
CA ARG A 225 -35.03 5.64 -37.73
C ARG A 225 -35.53 5.78 -36.29
N PHE A 226 -34.64 5.65 -35.32
CA PHE A 226 -34.89 5.93 -33.90
C PHE A 226 -34.18 7.21 -33.47
N ASP A 227 -34.81 8.36 -33.71
CA ASP A 227 -34.18 9.69 -33.53
C ASP A 227 -34.08 10.13 -32.05
N ASP A 228 -34.97 9.63 -31.20
CA ASP A 228 -35.07 10.00 -29.78
C ASP A 228 -34.58 8.84 -28.89
N CYS A 229 -33.26 8.62 -28.84
CA CYS A 229 -32.64 7.62 -27.98
C CYS A 229 -31.56 8.21 -27.06
N ASP A 230 -31.40 7.62 -25.87
CA ASP A 230 -30.38 8.03 -24.91
C ASP A 230 -29.89 6.84 -24.06
N ILE A 231 -28.64 6.90 -23.64
CA ILE A 231 -28.01 5.92 -22.75
C ILE A 231 -27.50 6.62 -21.50
N LYS A 232 -27.95 6.21 -20.32
CA LYS A 232 -27.42 6.71 -19.05
C LYS A 232 -26.70 5.60 -18.31
N ILE A 233 -25.44 5.86 -17.97
CA ILE A 233 -24.62 4.93 -17.18
C ILE A 233 -24.33 5.58 -15.84
N ASN A 234 -24.65 4.88 -14.77
CA ASN A 234 -24.32 5.27 -13.41
C ASN A 234 -23.32 4.27 -12.82
N HIS A 235 -22.04 4.60 -12.90
CA HIS A 235 -20.97 3.76 -12.36
C HIS A 235 -21.03 3.56 -10.84
N LYS A 236 -21.67 4.47 -10.09
CA LYS A 236 -21.78 4.33 -8.61
C LYS A 236 -22.83 3.31 -8.20
N LYS A 237 -23.91 3.18 -8.99
CA LYS A 237 -25.01 2.24 -8.74
C LYS A 237 -24.94 0.98 -9.60
N GLU A 238 -23.96 0.92 -10.51
CA GLU A 238 -23.81 -0.16 -11.49
C GLU A 238 -25.06 -0.31 -12.37
N GLU A 239 -25.71 0.81 -12.68
CA GLU A 239 -26.96 0.88 -13.45
C GLU A 239 -26.70 1.40 -14.86
N LEU A 240 -27.31 0.75 -15.85
CA LEU A 240 -27.38 1.17 -17.25
C LEU A 240 -28.85 1.31 -17.64
N GLU A 241 -29.23 2.50 -18.06
CA GLU A 241 -30.58 2.79 -18.55
C GLU A 241 -30.51 3.16 -20.04
N ILE A 242 -31.18 2.38 -20.87
CA ILE A 242 -31.36 2.67 -22.30
C ILE A 242 -32.79 3.16 -22.49
N SER A 243 -32.92 4.40 -22.98
CA SER A 243 -34.20 5.06 -23.23
C SER A 243 -34.41 5.23 -24.73
N ILE A 244 -35.56 4.79 -25.24
CA ILE A 244 -35.97 4.98 -26.64
C ILE A 244 -37.38 5.58 -26.62
N LYS A 245 -37.52 6.78 -27.18
CA LYS A 245 -38.77 7.55 -27.29
C LYS A 245 -39.20 7.55 -28.75
N LYS A 246 -40.45 7.20 -29.07
CA LYS A 246 -41.51 8.22 -29.11
C LYS A 246 -42.18 8.55 -27.77
N ASN A 247 -42.15 7.69 -26.72
CA ASN A 247 -42.80 7.98 -25.40
C ASN A 247 -42.16 7.53 -24.00
N LYS A 248 -40.83 7.58 -23.76
CA LYS A 248 -40.02 7.48 -22.50
C LYS A 248 -40.39 6.17 -21.85
N ARG A 249 -40.29 5.14 -22.68
CA ARG A 249 -40.51 3.77 -22.29
C ARG A 249 -39.16 3.20 -21.87
N SER A 250 -39.13 2.53 -20.73
CA SER A 250 -38.00 1.74 -20.28
C SER A 250 -37.79 0.55 -21.23
N ALA A 251 -36.58 -0.02 -21.26
CA ALA A 251 -36.26 -1.18 -22.10
C ALA A 251 -37.11 -2.44 -21.84
N SER A 252 -37.90 -2.45 -20.76
CA SER A 252 -38.93 -3.45 -20.44
C SER A 252 -40.22 -3.33 -21.27
N SER A 253 -40.44 -2.20 -21.93
CA SER A 253 -41.66 -1.89 -22.68
C SER A 253 -41.46 -1.78 -24.20
N PHE A 254 -40.30 -2.24 -24.70
CA PHE A 254 -39.97 -2.29 -26.13
C PHE A 254 -40.66 -3.45 -26.82
N SER A 255 -40.98 -3.29 -28.11
CA SER A 255 -41.35 -4.43 -28.95
C SER A 255 -40.15 -5.39 -29.10
N GLY A 256 -40.40 -6.65 -29.44
CA GLY A 256 -39.32 -7.64 -29.62
C GLY A 256 -38.25 -7.20 -30.64
N GLY A 257 -38.66 -6.48 -31.69
CA GLY A 257 -37.75 -5.90 -32.69
C GLY A 257 -36.95 -4.69 -32.16
N GLU A 258 -37.58 -3.78 -31.41
CA GLU A 258 -36.90 -2.62 -30.83
C GLU A 258 -35.86 -3.02 -29.78
N ARG A 259 -36.16 -4.07 -28.99
CA ARG A 259 -35.24 -4.60 -27.98
C ARG A 259 -34.02 -5.26 -28.62
N SER A 260 -34.20 -6.02 -29.69
CA SER A 260 -33.09 -6.67 -30.41
C SER A 260 -32.21 -5.64 -31.12
N ILE A 261 -32.80 -4.67 -31.83
CA ILE A 261 -32.05 -3.59 -32.50
C ILE A 261 -31.28 -2.72 -31.51
N SER A 262 -31.90 -2.33 -30.39
CA SER A 262 -31.22 -1.52 -29.38
C SER A 262 -30.08 -2.26 -28.69
N THR A 263 -30.26 -3.56 -28.40
CA THR A 263 -29.20 -4.40 -27.83
C THR A 263 -28.04 -4.54 -28.82
N PHE A 264 -28.33 -4.76 -30.10
CA PHE A 264 -27.31 -4.82 -31.15
C PHE A 264 -26.56 -3.49 -31.30
N CYS A 265 -27.26 -2.37 -31.43
CA CYS A 265 -26.63 -1.05 -31.54
C CYS A 265 -25.77 -0.72 -30.31
N PHE A 266 -26.22 -1.10 -29.11
CA PHE A 266 -25.44 -0.96 -27.88
C PHE A 266 -24.16 -1.79 -27.92
N LEU A 267 -24.23 -3.06 -28.34
CA LEU A 267 -23.05 -3.93 -28.45
C LEU A 267 -22.03 -3.39 -29.46
N ILE A 268 -22.47 -2.94 -30.63
CA ILE A 268 -21.59 -2.35 -31.65
C ILE A 268 -20.97 -1.04 -31.14
N ALA A 269 -21.73 -0.19 -30.47
CA ALA A 269 -21.22 1.04 -29.87
C ALA A 269 -20.17 0.75 -28.79
N LEU A 270 -20.41 -0.27 -27.95
CA LEU A 270 -19.51 -0.70 -26.89
C LEU A 270 -18.21 -1.30 -27.44
N TRP A 271 -18.30 -2.11 -28.48
CA TRP A 271 -17.14 -2.58 -29.23
C TRP A 271 -16.31 -1.44 -29.81
N GLY A 272 -16.96 -0.35 -30.20
CA GLY A 272 -16.27 0.86 -30.62
C GLY A 272 -15.46 1.55 -29.51
N SER A 273 -15.73 1.23 -28.25
CA SER A 273 -15.11 1.82 -27.06
C SER A 273 -14.17 0.85 -26.33
N ILE A 274 -14.16 -0.44 -26.68
CA ILE A 274 -13.33 -1.46 -26.03
C ILE A 274 -12.39 -2.10 -27.07
N TYR A 275 -11.10 -2.13 -26.74
CA TYR A 275 -10.12 -2.87 -27.51
C TYR A 275 -10.19 -4.35 -27.15
N GLN A 276 -10.56 -5.19 -28.13
CA GLN A 276 -10.59 -6.63 -27.98
C GLN A 276 -10.13 -7.28 -29.30
N PRO A 277 -9.21 -8.27 -29.26
CA PRO A 277 -8.62 -8.86 -30.46
C PRO A 277 -9.56 -9.77 -31.26
N PHE A 278 -10.61 -10.29 -30.64
CA PHE A 278 -11.64 -11.11 -31.29
C PHE A 278 -13.03 -10.66 -30.87
N ARG A 279 -13.98 -10.71 -31.80
CA ARG A 279 -15.39 -10.40 -31.58
C ARG A 279 -16.23 -11.48 -32.24
N LEU A 280 -17.11 -12.10 -31.46
CA LEU A 280 -17.99 -13.17 -31.90
C LEU A 280 -19.40 -12.77 -31.50
N LEU A 281 -20.33 -12.82 -32.44
CA LEU A 281 -21.77 -12.68 -32.22
C LEU A 281 -22.40 -13.94 -32.80
N ASP A 282 -23.18 -14.65 -32.00
CA ASP A 282 -23.97 -15.81 -32.44
C ASP A 282 -25.45 -15.45 -32.32
N GLU A 283 -26.28 -15.98 -33.23
CA GLU A 283 -27.74 -15.83 -33.24
C GLU A 283 -28.25 -14.39 -33.05
N ILE A 284 -27.79 -13.44 -33.86
CA ILE A 284 -28.54 -12.17 -34.00
C ILE A 284 -29.66 -12.42 -35.01
N ASP A 285 -30.68 -13.14 -34.57
CA ASP A 285 -31.90 -13.33 -35.35
C ASP A 285 -32.71 -12.04 -35.26
N ILE A 286 -32.33 -11.09 -36.12
CA ILE A 286 -33.06 -9.84 -36.27
C ILE A 286 -34.24 -10.20 -37.17
N TYR A 287 -35.45 -10.05 -36.65
CA TYR A 287 -36.57 -9.65 -37.50
C TYR A 287 -36.18 -8.31 -38.17
N MET A 288 -35.30 -8.35 -39.18
CA MET A 288 -35.05 -7.26 -40.12
C MET A 288 -36.19 -7.19 -41.11
#